data_AF-A0A379GDN2-F1
#
_entry.id   AF-A0A379GDN2-F1
#
_cell.length_a   1.000
_cell.length_b   1.000
_cell.length_c   1.000
_cell.angle_alpha   90.00
_cell.angle_beta   90.00
_cell.angle_gamma   90.00
#
_symmetry.space_group_name_H-M   'P 1'
#
loop_
_entity.id
_entity.type
_entity.pdbx_description
1 polymer ?
#
loop_
_entity_poly.entity_id
_entity_poly.type
_entity_poly.pdbx_seq_one_letter_code
_entity_poly.pdbx_strand_id
1 'polypeptide(L)'
;MNPVMFIPFILIQPILAAITVTAYYLGIIPPVTNIAPWTMPTGLGAFFNTNGSIAALLLALFNLAVATLIYLPFVIISNKAQTEIDKEESEEDIANALKF
;
A
#
# COMPACT_ATOMS: atom_id res chain seq x y z
N MET A 1 8.35 14.68 6.01
CA MET A 1 7.87 13.29 5.87
C MET A 1 6.46 13.24 6.42
N ASN A 2 5.50 12.65 5.72
CA ASN A 2 4.10 12.62 6.16
C ASN A 2 3.88 11.58 7.28
N PRO A 3 3.68 12.00 8.54
CA PRO A 3 3.55 11.07 9.67
C PRO A 3 2.25 10.26 9.61
N VAL A 4 1.22 10.75 8.90
CA VAL A 4 -0.07 10.05 8.75
C VAL A 4 0.10 8.74 7.99
N MET A 5 1.04 8.68 7.05
CA MET A 5 1.32 7.50 6.23
C MET A 5 2.17 6.45 6.96
N PHE A 6 2.76 6.80 8.11
CA PHE A 6 3.55 5.87 8.91
C PHE A 6 2.70 4.73 9.48
N ILE A 7 1.47 5.05 9.89
CA ILE A 7 0.51 4.10 10.45
C ILE A 7 0.14 2.99 9.45
N PRO A 8 -0.39 3.28 8.24
CA PRO A 8 -0.72 2.23 7.28
C PRO A 8 0.53 1.46 6.80
N PHE A 9 1.69 2.12 6.74
CA PHE A 9 2.95 1.48 6.34
C PHE A 9 3.40 0.37 7.29
N ILE A 10 3.25 0.56 8.61
CA ILE A 10 3.59 -0.48 9.58
C ILE A 10 2.49 -1.55 9.65
N LEU A 11 1.22 -1.12 9.64
CA LEU A 11 0.08 -2.03 9.81
C LEU A 11 -0.09 -3.00 8.65
N ILE A 12 0.21 -2.59 7.42
CA ILE A 12 -0.07 -3.44 6.26
C ILE A 12 0.80 -4.70 6.21
N GLN A 13 2.05 -4.62 6.67
CA GLN A 13 3.03 -5.71 6.59
C GLN A 13 2.56 -6.98 7.32
N PRO A 14 2.19 -6.94 8.62
CA PRO A 14 1.69 -8.12 9.32
C PRO A 14 0.34 -8.60 8.77
N ILE A 15 -0.52 -7.71 8.26
CA ILE A 15 -1.83 -8.09 7.72
C ILE A 15 -1.67 -8.92 6.45
N LEU A 16 -0.88 -8.46 5.47
CA LEU A 16 -0.65 -9.20 4.23
C LEU A 16 0.11 -10.50 4.48
N ALA A 17 1.05 -10.52 5.44
CA ALA A 17 1.73 -11.72 5.87
C ALA A 17 0.74 -12.74 6.45
N ALA A 18 -0.17 -12.31 7.34
CA ALA A 18 -1.18 -13.18 7.94
C ALA A 18 -2.12 -13.79 6.88
N ILE A 19 -2.59 -12.99 5.92
CA ILE A 19 -3.43 -13.47 4.81
C ILE A 19 -2.68 -14.54 4.00
N THR A 20 -1.43 -14.24 3.63
CA THR A 20 -0.63 -15.14 2.78
C THR A 20 -0.30 -16.45 3.48
N VAL A 21 0.09 -16.40 4.75
CA VAL A 21 0.39 -17.57 5.57
C VAL A 21 -0.86 -18.42 5.80
N THR A 22 -2.01 -17.79 6.04
CA THR A 22 -3.28 -18.49 6.18
C THR A 22 -3.65 -19.21 4.89
N ALA A 23 -3.55 -18.53 3.73
CA ALA A 23 -3.81 -19.13 2.44
C ALA A 23 -2.88 -20.30 2.12
N TYR A 24 -1.62 -20.22 2.54
CA TYR A 24 -0.65 -21.31 2.41
C TYR A 24 -1.05 -22.53 3.26
N TYR A 25 -1.34 -22.35 4.55
CA TYR A 25 -1.71 -23.47 5.43
C TYR A 25 -3.07 -24.09 5.10
N LEU A 26 -3.98 -23.32 4.50
CA LEU A 26 -5.24 -23.84 3.97
C LEU A 26 -5.08 -24.59 2.64
N GLY A 27 -3.87 -24.64 2.07
CA GLY A 27 -3.60 -25.29 0.79
C GLY A 27 -4.14 -24.53 -0.44
N ILE A 28 -4.50 -23.25 -0.28
CA ILE A 28 -5.00 -22.39 -1.37
C ILE A 28 -3.86 -22.06 -2.33
N ILE A 29 -2.66 -21.83 -1.79
CA ILE A 29 -1.45 -21.56 -2.58
C ILE A 29 -0.38 -22.63 -2.31
N PRO A 30 0.39 -23.03 -3.33
CA PRO A 30 1.48 -23.98 -3.16
C PRO A 30 2.71 -23.29 -2.52
N PRO A 31 3.72 -24.06 -2.08
CA PRO A 31 4.97 -23.50 -1.58
C PRO A 31 5.72 -22.67 -2.62
N VAL A 32 6.53 -21.73 -2.13
CA VAL A 32 7.46 -20.96 -2.96
C VAL A 32 8.62 -21.86 -3.36
N THR A 33 8.82 -22.05 -4.67
CA THR A 33 9.88 -22.88 -5.27
C THR A 33 10.96 -22.04 -5.95
N ASN A 34 10.65 -20.79 -6.28
CA ASN A 34 11.53 -19.88 -7.02
C ASN A 34 11.50 -18.49 -6.39
N ILE A 35 12.55 -17.72 -6.63
CA ILE A 35 12.65 -16.32 -6.20
C ILE A 35 12.72 -15.45 -7.45
N ALA A 36 11.57 -14.92 -7.86
CA ALA A 36 11.46 -13.94 -8.91
C ALA A 36 12.07 -12.59 -8.47
N PRO A 37 12.56 -11.75 -9.41
CA PRO A 37 13.04 -10.41 -9.10
C PRO A 37 11.98 -9.58 -8.36
N TRP A 38 12.39 -8.82 -7.35
CA TRP A 38 11.48 -7.98 -6.56
C TRP A 38 10.84 -6.85 -7.35
N THR A 39 11.40 -6.51 -8.52
CA THR A 39 10.86 -5.52 -9.47
C THR A 39 9.75 -6.07 -10.35
N MET A 40 9.44 -7.37 -10.25
CA MET A 40 8.37 -8.00 -11.03
C MET A 40 7.01 -7.44 -10.61
N PRO A 41 6.09 -7.14 -11.56
CA PRO A 41 4.77 -6.63 -11.23
C PRO A 41 4.00 -7.54 -10.26
N THR A 42 3.19 -6.93 -9.39
CA THR A 42 2.34 -7.64 -8.44
C THR A 42 1.47 -8.67 -9.14
N GLY A 43 1.35 -9.87 -8.55
CA GLY A 43 0.68 -11.02 -9.17
C GLY A 43 1.63 -11.92 -9.94
N LEU A 44 2.40 -11.37 -10.89
CA LEU A 44 3.36 -12.15 -11.68
C LEU A 44 4.49 -12.73 -10.81
N GLY A 45 5.00 -11.93 -9.86
CA GLY A 45 5.99 -12.42 -8.89
C GLY A 45 5.49 -13.65 -8.13
N ALA A 46 4.25 -13.61 -7.64
CA ALA A 46 3.64 -14.72 -6.92
C ALA A 46 3.43 -15.95 -7.81
N PHE A 47 2.99 -15.76 -9.06
CA PHE A 47 2.83 -16.83 -10.05
C PHE A 47 4.14 -17.57 -10.30
N PHE A 48 5.22 -16.86 -10.61
CA PHE A 48 6.52 -17.49 -10.90
C PHE A 48 7.19 -18.06 -9.65
N ASN A 49 7.04 -17.42 -8.49
CA ASN A 49 7.52 -17.95 -7.22
C ASN A 49 6.92 -19.31 -6.87
N THR A 50 5.73 -19.61 -7.38
CA THR A 50 4.94 -20.82 -7.08
C THR A 50 4.85 -21.79 -8.26
N ASN A 51 5.81 -21.73 -9.19
CA ASN A 51 5.87 -22.58 -10.39
C ASN A 51 4.60 -22.51 -11.27
N GLY A 52 4.03 -21.32 -11.43
CA GLY A 52 2.89 -21.06 -12.30
C GLY A 52 1.51 -21.22 -11.66
N SER A 53 1.40 -21.00 -10.34
CA SER A 53 0.09 -21.08 -9.67
C SER A 53 -0.78 -19.85 -9.93
N ILE A 54 -1.92 -20.06 -10.57
CA ILE A 54 -2.96 -19.03 -10.76
C ILE A 54 -3.55 -18.60 -9.41
N ALA A 55 -3.69 -19.52 -8.45
CA ALA A 55 -4.19 -19.19 -7.13
C ALA A 55 -3.27 -18.21 -6.39
N ALA A 56 -1.94 -18.39 -6.50
CA ALA A 56 -0.97 -17.46 -5.93
C ALA A 56 -1.01 -16.08 -6.60
N LEU A 57 -1.23 -16.04 -7.92
CA LEU A 57 -1.44 -14.80 -8.66
C LEU A 57 -2.65 -14.03 -8.12
N LEU A 58 -3.80 -14.71 -8.03
CA LEU A 58 -5.04 -14.09 -7.56
C LEU A 58 -4.93 -13.63 -6.11
N LEU A 59 -4.27 -14.40 -5.24
CA LEU A 59 -4.01 -14.01 -3.86
C LEU A 59 -3.16 -12.74 -3.78
N ALA A 60 -2.13 -12.61 -4.62
CA ALA A 60 -1.30 -11.41 -4.66
C ALA A 60 -2.07 -10.18 -5.14
N LEU A 61 -2.98 -10.33 -6.12
CA LEU A 61 -3.88 -9.24 -6.53
C LEU A 61 -4.90 -8.90 -5.44
N PHE A 62 -5.40 -9.89 -4.71
CA PHE A 62 -6.24 -9.68 -3.54
C PHE A 62 -5.50 -8.89 -2.45
N ASN A 63 -4.26 -9.25 -2.14
CA ASN A 63 -3.42 -8.51 -1.19
C ASN A 63 -3.18 -7.06 -1.64
N LEU A 64 -3.02 -6.81 -2.94
CA LEU A 64 -2.95 -5.45 -3.48
C LEU A 64 -4.23 -4.65 -3.22
N ALA A 65 -5.39 -5.27 -3.44
CA ALA A 65 -6.68 -4.64 -3.14
C ALA A 65 -6.84 -4.35 -1.65
N VAL A 66 -6.50 -5.29 -0.77
CA VAL A 66 -6.52 -5.11 0.69
C VAL A 66 -5.60 -3.96 1.10
N ALA A 67 -4.37 -3.92 0.58
CA ALA A 67 -3.44 -2.81 0.84
C ALA A 67 -4.02 -1.48 0.38
N THR A 68 -4.60 -1.42 -0.81
CA THR A 68 -5.23 -0.21 -1.35
C THR A 68 -6.35 0.27 -0.43
N LEU A 69 -7.23 -0.63 0.03
CA LEU A 69 -8.34 -0.29 0.92
C LEU A 69 -7.86 0.21 2.30
N ILE A 70 -6.81 -0.39 2.85
CA ILE A 70 -6.23 0.04 4.13
C ILE A 70 -5.57 1.42 3.99
N TYR A 71 -4.88 1.68 2.87
CA TYR A 71 -4.23 2.96 2.63
C TYR A 71 -5.20 4.10 2.31
N LEU A 72 -6.32 3.79 1.64
CA LEU A 72 -7.29 4.79 1.16
C LEU A 72 -7.70 5.84 2.21
N PRO A 73 -8.14 5.49 3.44
CA PRO A 73 -8.54 6.50 4.42
C PRO A 73 -7.38 7.43 4.81
N PHE A 74 -6.16 6.91 4.93
CA PHE A 74 -4.99 7.71 5.31
C PHE A 74 -4.55 8.64 4.19
N VAL A 75 -4.66 8.19 2.94
CA VAL A 75 -4.40 9.03 1.76
C VAL A 75 -5.40 10.18 1.70
N ILE A 76 -6.68 9.92 1.95
CA ILE A 76 -7.72 10.97 1.97
C ILE A 76 -7.44 12.00 3.07
N ILE A 77 -7.11 11.55 4.28
CA ILE A 77 -6.78 12.44 5.41
C ILE A 77 -5.53 13.27 5.11
N SER A 78 -4.50 12.63 4.58
CA SER A 78 -3.26 13.28 4.15
C SER A 78 -3.52 14.37 3.11
N ASN A 79 -4.27 14.06 2.06
CA ASN A 79 -4.56 15.01 0.99
C ASN A 79 -5.37 16.20 1.51
N LYS A 80 -6.32 15.96 2.42
CA LYS A 80 -7.07 17.04 3.06
C LYS A 80 -6.16 17.92 3.92
N ALA A 81 -5.31 17.34 4.75
CA ALA A 81 -4.38 18.10 5.60
C ALA A 81 -3.44 18.97 4.76
N GLN A 82 -2.88 18.43 3.67
CA GLN A 82 -2.03 19.20 2.76
C GLN A 82 -2.79 20.35 2.10
N THR A 83 -4.03 20.11 1.66
CA THR A 83 -4.86 21.15 1.01
C THR A 83 -5.14 22.33 1.93
N GLU A 84 -5.33 22.11 3.23
CA GLU A 84 -5.55 23.21 4.17
C GLU A 84 -4.26 23.98 4.46
N ILE A 85 -3.12 23.29 4.59
CA ILE A 85 -1.80 23.94 4.74
C ILE A 85 -1.51 24.85 3.53
N ASP A 86 -1.74 24.35 2.30
CA ASP A 86 -1.50 25.12 1.08
C ASP A 86 -2.38 26.38 1.00
N LYS A 87 -3.58 26.37 1.61
CA LYS A 87 -4.46 27.56 1.70
C LYS A 87 -3.95 28.56 2.74
N GLU A 88 -3.60 28.09 3.94
CA GLU A 88 -3.08 28.94 5.02
C GLU A 88 -1.81 29.68 4.57
N GLU A 89 -0.87 28.96 3.91
CA GLU A 89 0.33 29.57 3.33
C GLU A 89 -0.02 30.67 2.31
N SER A 90 -1.03 30.44 1.46
CA SER A 90 -1.46 31.44 0.47
C SER A 90 -2.08 32.70 1.10
N GLU A 91 -2.81 32.55 2.21
CA GLU A 91 -3.42 33.68 2.93
C GLU A 91 -2.36 34.51 3.68
N GLU A 92 -1.38 33.86 4.30
CA GLU A 92 -0.24 34.52 4.94
C GLU A 92 0.61 35.31 3.92
N ASP A 93 0.87 34.74 2.75
CA ASP A 93 1.60 35.41 1.67
C ASP A 93 0.88 36.67 1.18
N ILE A 94 -0.44 36.61 1.01
CA ILE A 94 -1.27 37.78 0.63
C ILE A 94 -1.23 38.84 1.74
N ALA A 95 -1.39 38.43 3.01
CA ALA A 95 -1.36 39.35 4.14
C ALA A 95 -0.01 40.05 4.31
N ASN A 96 1.09 39.33 4.08
CA ASN A 96 2.44 39.89 4.09
C ASN A 96 2.67 40.85 2.92
N ALA A 97 2.14 40.55 1.74
CA ALA A 97 2.18 41.47 0.61
C ALA A 97 1.41 42.77 0.89
N LEU A 98 0.29 42.74 1.60
CA LEU A 98 -0.51 43.96 1.87
C LEU A 98 0.06 44.88 2.98
N LYS A 99 1.11 44.47 3.69
CA LYS A 99 1.74 45.23 4.79
C LYS A 99 2.79 46.26 4.34
N PHE A 100 2.73 46.74 3.08
CA PHE A 100 3.60 47.83 2.59
C PHE A 100 3.48 49.12 3.42
#